data_AF-A0A7K9HLT7-F1
#
_entry.id   AF-A0A7K9HLT7-F1
#
_cell.length_a   1.000
_cell.length_b   1.000
_cell.length_c   1.000
_cell.angle_alpha   90.00
_cell.angle_beta   90.00
_cell.angle_gamma   90.00
#
_symmetry.space_group_name_H-M   'P 1'
#
loop_
_entity.id
_entity.type
_entity.pdbx_description
1 polymer ?
#
loop_
_entity_poly.entity_id
_entity_poly.type
_entity_poly.pdbx_seq_one_letter_code
_entity_poly.pdbx_strand_id
1 'polypeptide(L)'
;HETQTTCWDHPKMTDLFQSLADLNNVRFSAYRTAIKIRRLQKALCLDLLDLNTTSEVFKQHKLSQNDQLIGVQDVITCLTTIYSGLEEKHKDMVNVPLCVDMCLNWLLNVYDSGRTGKIRVQSLKIGLMSLSKGLLEEKYRYLFKEVAGPTEMCDQRQLGLLLHDAIQIPRQLGEVAAFGGSNIEPSVRSCFQQNHNKPEITVKEFIDWMRLEPQSMVWLPVLHRVAAAETAKHQAKCNICKECPIVGFRYRSLKHFNYDVCQSCFFSGRTAKGHKLHYPMVEYCIPVST
;
A
#
# COMPACT_ATOMS: atom_id res chain seq x y z
N HIS A 1 5.92 16.09 28.44
CA HIS A 1 6.01 17.01 29.60
C HIS A 1 6.59 18.37 29.23
N GLU A 2 7.63 18.45 28.40
CA GLU A 2 8.23 19.73 27.97
C GLU A 2 7.24 20.68 27.27
N THR A 3 6.37 20.16 26.40
CA THR A 3 5.37 20.96 25.67
C THR A 3 4.02 21.09 26.38
N GLN A 4 3.82 20.38 27.50
CA GLN A 4 2.55 20.31 28.24
C GLN A 4 1.31 19.94 27.40
N THR A 5 1.49 19.31 26.24
CA THR A 5 0.40 18.85 25.37
C THR A 5 0.20 17.34 25.51
N THR A 6 -1.06 16.88 25.45
CA THR A 6 -1.40 15.47 25.25
C THR A 6 -1.69 15.22 23.76
N CYS A 7 -1.18 14.12 23.22
CA CYS A 7 -1.39 13.74 21.81
C CYS A 7 -1.71 12.25 21.74
N TRP A 8 -2.66 11.90 20.87
CA TRP A 8 -2.96 10.49 20.56
C TRP A 8 -1.84 9.84 19.73
N ASP A 9 -1.12 10.64 18.96
CA ASP A 9 -0.05 10.17 18.09
C ASP A 9 1.25 9.99 18.86
N HIS A 10 1.88 8.84 18.65
CA HIS A 10 3.25 8.61 19.12
C HIS A 10 4.18 9.64 18.46
N PRO A 11 5.15 10.25 19.17
CA PRO A 11 5.99 11.32 18.62
C PRO A 11 6.67 10.96 17.30
N LYS A 12 7.26 9.75 17.21
CA LYS A 12 7.85 9.24 15.96
C LYS A 12 6.84 9.07 14.82
N MET A 13 5.56 8.85 15.13
CA MET A 13 4.50 8.81 14.14
C MET A 13 4.23 10.22 13.61
N THR A 14 4.16 11.21 14.50
CA THR A 14 4.04 12.63 14.12
C THR A 14 5.21 13.06 13.23
N ASP A 15 6.44 12.76 13.63
CA ASP A 15 7.65 13.07 12.83
C ASP A 15 7.61 12.39 11.46
N LEU A 16 7.21 11.11 11.43
CA LEU A 16 7.04 10.36 10.19
C LEU A 16 6.03 11.06 9.27
N PHE A 17 4.83 11.41 9.76
CA PHE A 17 3.80 12.08 8.96
C PHE A 17 4.21 13.48 8.50
N GLN A 18 4.92 14.24 9.33
CA GLN A 18 5.50 15.53 8.92
C GLN A 18 6.48 15.33 7.76
N SER A 19 7.35 14.32 7.84
CA SER A 19 8.30 14.00 6.77
C SER A 19 7.63 13.50 5.48
N LEU A 20 6.38 13.04 5.53
CA LEU A 20 5.61 12.69 4.33
C LEU A 20 5.19 13.93 3.54
N ALA A 21 5.15 15.12 4.16
CA ALA A 21 4.79 16.36 3.48
C ALA A 21 5.81 16.75 2.40
N ASP A 22 7.09 16.36 2.57
CA ASP A 22 8.16 16.58 1.58
C ASP A 22 7.87 15.92 0.23
N LEU A 23 7.02 14.89 0.23
CA LEU A 23 6.62 14.14 -0.97
C LEU A 23 5.44 14.78 -1.71
N ASN A 24 4.86 15.87 -1.20
CA ASN A 24 3.73 16.56 -1.83
C ASN A 24 4.06 17.17 -3.21
N ASN A 25 5.36 17.36 -3.49
CA ASN A 25 5.84 17.82 -4.80
C ASN A 25 5.75 16.76 -5.91
N VAL A 26 5.53 15.48 -5.57
CA VAL A 26 5.34 14.41 -6.56
C VAL A 26 4.01 14.64 -7.27
N ARG A 27 4.08 14.96 -8.56
CA ARG A 27 2.91 15.35 -9.37
C ARG A 27 1.86 14.26 -9.48
N PHE A 28 2.28 13.03 -9.72
CA PHE A 28 1.38 11.91 -9.96
C PHE A 28 0.87 11.34 -8.62
N SER A 29 -0.43 11.45 -8.37
CA SER A 29 -1.05 11.10 -7.09
C SER A 29 -0.85 9.66 -6.67
N ALA A 30 -0.97 8.71 -7.61
CA ALA A 30 -0.76 7.30 -7.32
C ALA A 30 0.67 7.01 -6.85
N TYR A 31 1.69 7.59 -7.51
CA TYR A 31 3.10 7.48 -7.09
C TYR A 31 3.36 8.23 -5.79
N ARG A 32 2.85 9.45 -5.64
CA ARG A 32 2.97 10.22 -4.39
C ARG A 32 2.48 9.41 -3.20
N THR A 33 1.27 8.86 -3.32
CA THR A 33 0.65 8.03 -2.29
C THR A 33 1.46 6.76 -2.06
N ALA A 34 1.87 6.06 -3.11
CA ALA A 34 2.67 4.85 -3.00
C ALA A 34 4.03 5.07 -2.32
N ILE A 35 4.72 6.19 -2.59
CA ILE A 35 5.99 6.53 -1.93
C ILE A 35 5.75 6.89 -0.45
N LYS A 36 4.67 7.60 -0.14
CA LYS A 36 4.25 7.85 1.25
C LYS A 36 3.98 6.54 1.99
N ILE A 37 3.20 5.64 1.39
CA ILE A 37 2.92 4.30 1.93
C ILE A 37 4.22 3.50 2.06
N ARG A 38 5.14 3.58 1.10
CA ARG A 38 6.42 2.86 1.16
C ARG A 38 7.28 3.32 2.33
N ARG A 39 7.35 4.63 2.59
CA ARG A 39 8.08 5.19 3.73
C ARG A 39 7.45 4.75 5.06
N LEU A 40 6.12 4.78 5.14
CA LEU A 40 5.35 4.24 6.26
C LEU A 40 5.62 2.74 6.46
N GLN A 41 5.52 1.94 5.41
CA GLN A 41 5.72 0.49 5.41
C GLN A 41 7.09 0.12 6.00
N LYS A 42 8.16 0.80 5.58
CA LYS A 42 9.52 0.62 6.12
C LYS A 42 9.65 1.06 7.57
N ALA A 43 9.09 2.21 7.93
CA ALA A 43 9.14 2.72 9.29
C ALA A 43 8.42 1.79 10.29
N LEU A 44 7.41 1.07 9.81
CA LEU A 44 6.68 0.05 10.58
C LEU A 44 7.25 -1.36 10.41
N CYS A 45 8.33 -1.56 9.64
CA CYS A 45 8.91 -2.86 9.32
C CYS A 45 7.92 -3.86 8.66
N LEU A 46 6.81 -3.38 8.08
CA LEU A 46 5.81 -4.23 7.43
C LEU A 46 6.34 -4.81 6.11
N ASP A 47 7.36 -4.20 5.51
CA ASP A 47 8.05 -4.75 4.33
C ASP A 47 8.91 -5.98 4.63
N LEU A 48 9.06 -6.37 5.89
CA LEU A 48 9.69 -7.62 6.33
C LEU A 48 8.66 -8.72 6.63
N LEU A 49 7.39 -8.36 6.76
CA LEU A 49 6.32 -9.24 7.22
C LEU A 49 5.89 -10.22 6.11
N ASP A 50 6.06 -11.51 6.32
CA ASP A 50 5.67 -12.56 5.37
C ASP A 50 4.17 -12.90 5.48
N LEU A 51 3.51 -13.08 4.33
CA LEU A 51 2.07 -13.35 4.28
C LEU A 51 1.66 -14.62 5.04
N ASN A 52 2.39 -15.73 4.84
CA ASN A 52 2.05 -17.02 5.44
C ASN A 52 2.31 -17.01 6.94
N THR A 53 3.48 -16.52 7.34
CA THR A 53 3.87 -16.41 8.75
C THR A 53 2.85 -15.59 9.54
N THR A 54 2.41 -14.46 8.97
CA THR A 54 1.42 -13.58 9.63
C THR A 54 0.04 -14.22 9.72
N SER A 55 -0.36 -14.96 8.68
CA SER A 55 -1.61 -15.69 8.68
C SER A 55 -1.67 -16.75 9.79
N GLU A 56 -0.55 -17.43 10.07
CA GLU A 56 -0.45 -18.37 11.19
C GLU A 56 -0.56 -17.66 12.54
N VAL A 57 0.05 -16.47 12.69
CA VAL A 57 -0.11 -15.67 13.92
C VAL A 57 -1.58 -15.27 14.13
N PHE A 58 -2.30 -14.86 13.08
CA PHE A 58 -3.74 -14.57 13.21
C PHE A 58 -4.54 -15.78 13.69
N LYS A 59 -4.23 -16.99 13.20
CA LYS A 59 -4.86 -18.23 13.68
C LYS A 59 -4.52 -18.52 15.14
N GLN A 60 -3.25 -18.35 15.54
CA GLN A 60 -2.80 -18.53 16.93
C GLN A 60 -3.57 -17.62 17.89
N HIS A 61 -3.82 -16.38 17.49
CA HIS A 61 -4.61 -15.40 18.25
C HIS A 61 -6.12 -15.52 18.05
N LYS A 62 -6.60 -16.60 17.39
CA LYS A 62 -8.02 -16.89 17.15
C LYS A 62 -8.78 -15.79 16.40
N LEU A 63 -8.08 -15.04 15.55
CA LEU A 63 -8.63 -13.96 14.73
C LEU A 63 -9.31 -14.51 13.45
N SER A 64 -10.25 -15.43 13.64
CA SER A 64 -10.93 -16.13 12.54
C SER A 64 -12.24 -15.47 12.11
N GLN A 65 -12.92 -14.76 13.01
CA GLN A 65 -14.19 -14.09 12.73
C GLN A 65 -13.95 -12.65 12.28
N ASN A 66 -14.09 -12.39 10.99
CA ASN A 66 -13.70 -11.11 10.39
C ASN A 66 -14.54 -9.90 10.85
N ASP A 67 -15.81 -10.12 11.20
CA ASP A 67 -16.70 -9.08 11.73
C ASP A 67 -16.49 -8.80 13.24
N GLN A 68 -15.71 -9.63 13.95
CA GLN A 68 -15.44 -9.44 15.37
C GLN A 68 -14.65 -8.14 15.61
N LEU A 69 -15.05 -7.38 16.64
CA LEU A 69 -14.28 -6.26 17.16
C LEU A 69 -13.31 -6.75 18.23
N ILE A 70 -12.04 -6.39 18.09
CA ILE A 70 -10.97 -6.69 19.06
C ILE A 70 -10.49 -5.41 19.72
N GLY A 71 -10.11 -5.51 21.00
CA GLY A 71 -9.64 -4.36 21.78
C GLY A 71 -8.16 -4.07 21.53
N VAL A 72 -7.71 -2.88 21.95
CA VAL A 72 -6.30 -2.47 21.86
C VAL A 72 -5.35 -3.51 22.44
N GLN A 73 -5.68 -4.13 23.58
CA GLN A 73 -4.82 -5.14 24.21
C GLN A 73 -4.64 -6.41 23.35
N ASP A 74 -5.69 -6.85 22.66
CA ASP A 74 -5.62 -7.99 21.74
C ASP A 74 -4.74 -7.66 20.52
N VAL A 75 -4.89 -6.44 19.99
CA VAL A 75 -4.06 -5.94 18.89
C VAL A 75 -2.59 -5.88 19.31
N ILE A 76 -2.28 -5.34 20.49
CA ILE A 76 -0.91 -5.30 21.05
C ILE A 76 -0.34 -6.71 21.16
N THR A 77 -1.10 -7.66 21.71
CA THR A 77 -0.63 -9.04 21.90
C THR A 77 -0.32 -9.71 20.55
N CYS A 78 -1.21 -9.53 19.55
CA CYS A 78 -1.00 -10.02 18.19
C CYS A 78 0.24 -9.39 17.54
N LEU A 79 0.37 -8.05 17.58
CA LEU A 79 1.51 -7.33 17.02
C LEU A 79 2.82 -7.72 17.71
N THR A 80 2.80 -7.94 19.02
CA THR A 80 3.98 -8.37 19.78
C THR A 80 4.47 -9.73 19.26
N THR A 81 3.58 -10.70 19.07
CA THR A 81 3.96 -12.00 18.47
C THR A 81 4.55 -11.83 17.06
N ILE A 82 3.95 -10.96 16.22
CA ILE A 82 4.46 -10.67 14.86
C ILE A 82 5.88 -10.10 14.94
N TYR A 83 6.08 -9.02 15.71
CA TYR A 83 7.35 -8.31 15.75
C TYR A 83 8.45 -9.09 16.49
N SER A 84 8.14 -9.87 17.53
CA SER A 84 9.12 -10.79 18.13
C SER A 84 9.63 -11.82 17.11
N GLY A 85 8.73 -12.39 16.29
CA GLY A 85 9.13 -13.30 15.22
C GLY A 85 9.96 -12.63 14.10
N LEU A 86 9.75 -11.33 13.86
CA LEU A 86 10.58 -10.55 12.94
C LEU A 86 11.95 -10.21 13.53
N GLU A 87 12.03 -9.84 14.81
CA GLU A 87 13.28 -9.56 15.51
C GLU A 87 14.21 -10.78 15.52
N GLU A 88 13.67 -12.00 15.72
CA GLU A 88 14.48 -13.23 15.63
C GLU A 88 15.20 -13.38 14.27
N LYS A 89 14.56 -12.96 13.18
CA LYS A 89 15.09 -13.03 11.81
C LYS A 89 15.92 -11.80 11.43
N HIS A 90 15.68 -10.66 12.08
CA HIS A 90 16.16 -9.34 11.68
C HIS A 90 16.57 -8.48 12.89
N LYS A 91 17.42 -9.03 13.76
CA LYS A 91 17.77 -8.48 15.09
C LYS A 91 18.13 -6.99 15.10
N ASP A 92 18.89 -6.50 14.12
CA ASP A 92 19.36 -5.11 14.09
C ASP A 92 18.36 -4.13 13.47
N MET A 93 17.26 -4.62 12.88
CA MET A 93 16.29 -3.80 12.14
C MET A 93 14.97 -3.57 12.89
N VAL A 94 14.64 -4.44 13.86
CA VAL A 94 13.32 -4.44 14.52
C VAL A 94 13.48 -4.14 16.01
N ASN A 95 12.89 -3.02 16.45
CA ASN A 95 12.72 -2.72 17.87
C ASN A 95 11.27 -3.06 18.25
N VAL A 96 11.07 -4.21 18.90
CA VAL A 96 9.72 -4.76 19.13
C VAL A 96 8.78 -3.76 19.83
N PRO A 97 9.11 -3.16 20.99
CA PRO A 97 8.22 -2.20 21.65
C PRO A 97 7.82 -1.03 20.74
N LEU A 98 8.81 -0.44 20.05
CA LEU A 98 8.55 0.70 19.18
C LEU A 98 7.69 0.33 17.97
N CYS A 99 7.98 -0.80 17.33
CA CYS A 99 7.22 -1.27 16.17
C CYS A 99 5.76 -1.58 16.54
N VAL A 100 5.52 -2.19 17.71
CA VAL A 100 4.17 -2.44 18.24
C VAL A 100 3.43 -1.12 18.43
N ASP A 101 4.03 -0.15 19.13
CA ASP A 101 3.38 1.14 19.41
C ASP A 101 3.09 1.93 18.12
N MET A 102 4.06 2.03 17.21
CA MET A 102 3.88 2.74 15.95
C MET A 102 2.85 2.06 15.04
N CYS A 103 2.84 0.73 14.98
CA CYS A 103 1.90 -0.01 14.14
C CYS A 103 0.49 0.03 14.71
N LEU A 104 0.32 -0.11 16.03
CA LEU A 104 -0.95 0.10 16.72
C LEU A 104 -1.48 1.50 16.47
N ASN A 105 -0.63 2.52 16.63
CA ASN A 105 -0.99 3.91 16.40
C ASN A 105 -1.51 4.12 14.97
N TRP A 106 -0.78 3.60 13.98
CA TRP A 106 -1.20 3.64 12.58
C TRP A 106 -2.53 2.92 12.35
N LEU A 107 -2.72 1.70 12.87
CA LEU A 107 -3.96 0.94 12.73
C LEU A 107 -5.17 1.68 13.34
N LEU A 108 -5.01 2.29 14.52
CA LEU A 108 -6.06 3.10 15.14
C LEU A 108 -6.34 4.37 14.32
N ASN A 109 -5.32 5.00 13.74
CA ASN A 109 -5.50 6.14 12.85
C ASN A 109 -6.28 5.80 11.56
N VAL A 110 -6.07 4.59 11.03
CA VAL A 110 -6.75 4.13 9.82
C VAL A 110 -8.17 3.63 10.13
N TYR A 111 -8.34 2.81 11.17
CA TYR A 111 -9.55 2.01 11.39
C TYR A 111 -10.36 2.36 12.65
N ASP A 112 -9.84 3.19 13.55
CA ASP A 112 -10.52 3.65 14.76
C ASP A 112 -10.36 5.17 14.95
N SER A 113 -10.72 5.93 13.91
CA SER A 113 -10.67 7.41 13.95
C SER A 113 -11.57 8.01 15.03
N GLY A 114 -12.60 7.29 15.46
CA GLY A 114 -13.49 7.65 16.58
C GLY A 114 -12.92 7.33 17.96
N ARG A 115 -11.73 6.71 18.05
CA ARG A 115 -11.04 6.36 19.32
C ARG A 115 -11.91 5.53 20.26
N THR A 116 -12.62 4.55 19.70
CA THR A 116 -13.42 3.60 20.47
C THR A 116 -12.58 2.56 21.20
N GLY A 117 -11.30 2.42 20.83
CA GLY A 117 -10.38 1.40 21.34
C GLY A 117 -10.62 0.02 20.76
N LYS A 118 -11.35 -0.08 19.64
CA LYS A 118 -11.70 -1.34 18.98
C LYS A 118 -11.48 -1.25 17.48
N ILE A 119 -10.99 -2.34 16.89
CA ILE A 119 -10.83 -2.49 15.43
C ILE A 119 -11.48 -3.81 15.00
N ARG A 120 -12.06 -3.87 13.81
CA ARG A 120 -12.56 -5.14 13.23
C ARG A 120 -11.39 -6.03 12.84
N VAL A 121 -11.51 -7.34 13.07
CA VAL A 121 -10.49 -8.32 12.65
C VAL A 121 -10.18 -8.21 11.16
N GLN A 122 -11.21 -8.05 10.30
CA GLN A 122 -11.03 -7.85 8.87
C GLN A 122 -10.11 -6.65 8.56
N SER A 123 -10.36 -5.52 9.20
CA SER A 123 -9.63 -4.29 8.97
C SER A 123 -8.17 -4.39 9.42
N LEU A 124 -7.91 -5.05 10.55
CA LEU A 124 -6.55 -5.38 11.01
C LEU A 124 -5.80 -6.21 9.95
N LYS A 125 -6.42 -7.29 9.45
CA LYS A 125 -5.82 -8.18 8.45
C LYS A 125 -5.57 -7.44 7.13
N ILE A 126 -6.57 -6.73 6.60
CA ILE A 126 -6.44 -5.96 5.35
C ILE A 126 -5.31 -4.95 5.47
N GLY A 127 -5.22 -4.21 6.57
CA GLY A 127 -4.15 -3.24 6.80
C GLY A 127 -2.76 -3.86 6.77
N LEU A 128 -2.52 -4.88 7.63
CA LEU A 128 -1.21 -5.53 7.73
C LEU A 128 -0.83 -6.27 6.44
N MET A 129 -1.77 -6.96 5.82
CA MET A 129 -1.50 -7.83 4.66
C MET A 129 -1.42 -7.05 3.35
N SER A 130 -2.02 -5.86 3.27
CA SER A 130 -1.77 -4.95 2.15
C SER A 130 -0.33 -4.45 2.15
N LEU A 131 0.21 -4.16 3.34
CA LEU A 131 1.57 -3.59 3.52
C LEU A 131 2.65 -4.64 3.82
N SER A 132 2.32 -5.93 3.77
CA SER A 132 3.27 -7.02 3.97
C SER A 132 4.28 -7.16 2.82
N LYS A 133 5.27 -8.02 2.99
CA LYS A 133 6.10 -8.56 1.90
C LYS A 133 5.36 -9.71 1.20
N GLY A 134 5.43 -9.75 -0.13
CA GLY A 134 4.88 -10.85 -0.93
C GLY A 134 4.63 -10.45 -2.38
N LEU A 135 4.28 -11.41 -3.22
CA LEU A 135 3.88 -11.12 -4.59
C LEU A 135 2.53 -10.40 -4.58
N LEU A 136 2.35 -9.47 -5.52
CA LEU A 136 1.12 -8.67 -5.60
C LEU A 136 -0.12 -9.56 -5.80
N GLU A 137 -0.01 -10.60 -6.64
CA GLU A 137 -1.12 -11.53 -6.87
C GLU A 137 -1.47 -12.36 -5.63
N GLU A 138 -0.49 -12.75 -4.81
CA GLU A 138 -0.73 -13.45 -3.55
C GLU A 138 -1.50 -12.57 -2.56
N LYS A 139 -1.16 -11.27 -2.51
CA LYS A 139 -1.93 -10.29 -1.72
C LYS A 139 -3.35 -10.16 -2.22
N TYR A 140 -3.58 -10.11 -3.53
CA TYR A 140 -4.94 -10.07 -4.08
C TYR A 140 -5.75 -11.30 -3.69
N ARG A 141 -5.15 -12.50 -3.77
CA ARG A 141 -5.79 -13.75 -3.34
C ARG A 141 -6.13 -13.73 -1.86
N TYR A 142 -5.19 -13.28 -1.04
CA TYR A 142 -5.40 -13.16 0.41
C TYR A 142 -6.54 -12.20 0.75
N LEU A 143 -6.48 -10.97 0.22
CA LEU A 143 -7.50 -9.94 0.46
C LEU A 143 -8.89 -10.38 0.02
N PHE A 144 -8.99 -11.04 -1.14
CA PHE A 144 -10.25 -11.61 -1.62
C PHE A 144 -10.79 -12.69 -0.66
N LYS A 145 -9.91 -13.60 -0.21
CA LYS A 145 -10.28 -14.68 0.72
C LYS A 145 -10.81 -14.16 2.05
N GLU A 146 -10.33 -13.02 2.53
CA GLU A 146 -10.82 -12.42 3.77
C GLU A 146 -12.26 -11.90 3.69
N VAL A 147 -12.81 -11.66 2.49
CA VAL A 147 -14.21 -11.21 2.34
C VAL A 147 -15.10 -12.23 1.63
N ALA A 148 -14.52 -13.22 0.96
CA ALA A 148 -15.26 -14.27 0.27
C ALA A 148 -16.15 -15.08 1.23
N GLY A 149 -17.30 -15.51 0.73
CA GLY A 149 -18.24 -16.34 1.46
C GLY A 149 -17.78 -17.81 1.58
N PRO A 150 -18.61 -18.67 2.17
CA PRO A 150 -18.33 -20.10 2.31
C PRO A 150 -18.09 -20.84 0.99
N THR A 151 -18.56 -20.28 -0.12
CA THR A 151 -18.41 -20.80 -1.49
C THR A 151 -17.11 -20.37 -2.17
N GLU A 152 -16.23 -19.66 -1.46
CA GLU A 152 -15.03 -19.01 -2.02
C GLU A 152 -15.34 -18.00 -3.16
N MET A 153 -16.58 -17.51 -3.20
CA MET A 153 -17.03 -16.44 -4.09
C MET A 153 -17.36 -15.17 -3.29
N CYS A 154 -17.42 -14.04 -3.98
CA CYS A 154 -17.63 -12.73 -3.36
C CYS A 154 -18.81 -12.02 -4.04
N ASP A 155 -19.81 -11.61 -3.25
CA ASP A 155 -20.89 -10.73 -3.70
C ASP A 155 -20.48 -9.24 -3.68
N GLN A 156 -21.39 -8.35 -4.11
CA GLN A 156 -21.14 -6.91 -4.14
C GLN A 156 -20.87 -6.32 -2.75
N ARG A 157 -21.57 -6.80 -1.73
CA ARG A 157 -21.46 -6.31 -0.35
C ARG A 157 -20.08 -6.67 0.23
N GLN A 158 -19.66 -7.91 0.04
CA GLN A 158 -18.36 -8.44 0.46
C GLN A 158 -17.21 -7.70 -0.24
N LEU A 159 -17.31 -7.45 -1.54
CA LEU A 159 -16.31 -6.64 -2.25
C LEU A 159 -16.32 -5.20 -1.71
N GLY A 160 -17.49 -4.65 -1.45
CA GLY A 160 -17.65 -3.34 -0.82
C GLY A 160 -16.94 -3.24 0.53
N LEU A 161 -17.02 -4.28 1.37
CA LEU A 161 -16.31 -4.33 2.66
C LEU A 161 -14.78 -4.30 2.48
N LEU A 162 -14.25 -5.08 1.53
CA LEU A 162 -12.82 -5.07 1.21
C LEU A 162 -12.36 -3.69 0.74
N LEU A 163 -13.05 -3.12 -0.25
CA LEU A 163 -12.68 -1.82 -0.83
C LEU A 163 -12.82 -0.70 0.20
N HIS A 164 -13.83 -0.76 1.06
CA HIS A 164 -14.02 0.19 2.15
C HIS A 164 -12.86 0.19 3.13
N ASP A 165 -12.33 -0.99 3.50
CA ASP A 165 -11.18 -1.08 4.42
C ASP A 165 -9.87 -0.72 3.73
N ALA A 166 -9.71 -1.09 2.46
CA ALA A 166 -8.51 -0.79 1.68
C ALA A 166 -8.36 0.72 1.42
N ILE A 167 -9.46 1.44 1.13
CA ILE A 167 -9.44 2.88 0.85
C ILE A 167 -9.13 3.74 2.09
N GLN A 168 -9.26 3.19 3.31
CA GLN A 168 -8.89 3.92 4.52
C GLN A 168 -7.39 4.24 4.58
N ILE A 169 -6.53 3.40 4.00
CA ILE A 169 -5.08 3.59 3.99
C ILE A 169 -4.69 4.90 3.26
N PRO A 170 -5.05 5.11 1.97
CA PRO A 170 -4.78 6.39 1.32
C PRO A 170 -5.61 7.54 1.90
N ARG A 171 -6.78 7.27 2.51
CA ARG A 171 -7.57 8.31 3.21
C ARG A 171 -6.82 8.88 4.41
N GLN A 172 -6.18 8.02 5.21
CA GLN A 172 -5.42 8.44 6.37
C GLN A 172 -4.22 9.33 5.98
N LEU A 173 -3.67 9.12 4.77
CA LEU A 173 -2.63 9.98 4.18
C LEU A 173 -3.14 11.28 3.54
N GLY A 174 -4.46 11.51 3.56
CA GLY A 174 -5.09 12.67 2.93
C GLY A 174 -5.18 12.61 1.40
N GLU A 175 -5.02 11.42 0.79
CA GLU A 175 -4.91 11.27 -0.67
C GLU A 175 -6.16 10.64 -1.30
N VAL A 176 -7.21 10.32 -0.52
CA VAL A 176 -8.41 9.58 -0.99
C VAL A 176 -9.13 10.22 -2.19
N ALA A 177 -9.08 11.55 -2.34
CA ALA A 177 -9.68 12.24 -3.47
C ALA A 177 -9.08 11.77 -4.82
N ALA A 178 -7.82 11.36 -4.83
CA ALA A 178 -7.17 10.79 -6.00
C ALA A 178 -7.60 9.34 -6.30
N PHE A 179 -8.33 8.67 -5.42
CA PHE A 179 -8.69 7.25 -5.53
C PHE A 179 -10.21 7.03 -5.66
N GLY A 180 -10.94 8.02 -6.17
CA GLY A 180 -12.39 7.95 -6.36
C GLY A 180 -13.21 8.42 -5.16
N GLY A 181 -12.56 8.94 -4.11
CA GLY A 181 -13.22 9.38 -2.88
C GLY A 181 -13.54 8.21 -1.94
N SER A 182 -14.22 8.52 -0.82
CA SER A 182 -14.55 7.51 0.20
C SER A 182 -15.71 6.59 -0.19
N ASN A 183 -16.47 6.94 -1.24
CA ASN A 183 -17.56 6.11 -1.74
C ASN A 183 -17.03 5.02 -2.67
N ILE A 184 -17.10 3.77 -2.23
CA ILE A 184 -16.58 2.62 -2.96
C ILE A 184 -17.54 2.05 -4.02
N GLU A 185 -18.81 2.47 -3.99
CA GLU A 185 -19.87 1.86 -4.81
C GLU A 185 -19.61 1.92 -6.33
N PRO A 186 -19.06 3.01 -6.90
CA PRO A 186 -18.69 3.02 -8.31
C PRO A 186 -17.64 1.96 -8.66
N SER A 187 -16.73 1.65 -7.74
CA SER A 187 -15.70 0.62 -7.95
C SER A 187 -16.28 -0.79 -7.89
N VAL A 188 -17.19 -1.05 -6.94
CA VAL A 188 -17.92 -2.32 -6.85
C VAL A 188 -18.71 -2.56 -8.13
N ARG A 189 -19.52 -1.57 -8.56
CA ARG A 189 -20.27 -1.67 -9.82
C ARG A 189 -19.37 -1.89 -11.03
N SER A 190 -18.23 -1.21 -11.10
CA SER A 190 -17.26 -1.40 -12.17
C SER A 190 -16.75 -2.85 -12.23
N CYS A 191 -16.40 -3.43 -11.08
CA CYS A 191 -15.94 -4.83 -11.01
C CYS A 191 -17.01 -5.81 -11.48
N PHE A 192 -18.26 -5.63 -11.03
CA PHE A 192 -19.35 -6.53 -11.38
C PHE A 192 -19.81 -6.36 -12.85
N GLN A 193 -19.77 -5.15 -13.40
CA GLN A 193 -20.05 -4.90 -14.82
C GLN A 193 -19.03 -5.59 -15.74
N GLN A 194 -17.74 -5.57 -15.38
CA GLN A 194 -16.69 -6.30 -16.11
C GLN A 194 -16.94 -7.82 -16.10
N ASN A 195 -17.62 -8.33 -15.08
CA ASN A 195 -17.96 -9.73 -14.90
C ASN A 195 -19.43 -10.03 -15.26
N HIS A 196 -19.99 -9.30 -16.24
CA HIS A 196 -21.34 -9.51 -16.78
C HIS A 196 -22.48 -9.43 -15.76
N ASN A 197 -22.29 -8.67 -14.68
CA ASN A 197 -23.25 -8.49 -13.58
C ASN A 197 -23.71 -9.80 -12.93
N LYS A 198 -22.81 -10.79 -12.85
CA LYS A 198 -23.04 -12.01 -12.05
C LYS A 198 -23.35 -11.63 -10.58
N PRO A 199 -24.13 -12.43 -9.85
CA PRO A 199 -24.42 -12.16 -8.44
C PRO A 199 -23.17 -12.25 -7.55
N GLU A 200 -22.21 -13.11 -7.92
CA GLU A 200 -20.95 -13.32 -7.23
C GLU A 200 -19.81 -13.42 -8.24
N ILE A 201 -18.59 -13.11 -7.80
CA ILE A 201 -17.35 -13.23 -8.57
C ILE A 201 -16.39 -14.21 -7.90
N THR A 202 -15.54 -14.83 -8.71
CA THR A 202 -14.44 -15.69 -8.26
C THR A 202 -13.16 -14.90 -8.00
N VAL A 203 -12.19 -15.49 -7.31
CA VAL A 203 -10.87 -14.87 -7.07
C VAL A 203 -10.15 -14.51 -8.37
N LYS A 204 -10.34 -15.30 -9.44
CA LYS A 204 -9.71 -15.04 -10.74
C LYS A 204 -10.28 -13.77 -11.38
N GLU A 205 -11.60 -13.65 -11.40
CA GLU A 205 -12.32 -12.48 -11.93
C GLU A 205 -11.97 -11.20 -11.15
N PHE A 206 -11.81 -11.31 -9.82
CA PHE A 206 -11.30 -10.21 -9.00
C PHE A 206 -9.87 -9.82 -9.38
N ILE A 207 -8.95 -10.78 -9.53
CA ILE A 207 -7.56 -10.51 -9.94
C ILE A 207 -7.49 -9.87 -11.33
N ASP A 208 -8.28 -10.37 -12.27
CA ASP A 208 -8.34 -9.82 -13.63
C ASP A 208 -8.85 -8.37 -13.61
N TRP A 209 -9.83 -8.04 -12.76
CA TRP A 209 -10.22 -6.65 -12.53
C TRP A 209 -9.12 -5.81 -11.87
N MET A 210 -8.42 -6.35 -10.85
CA MET A 210 -7.31 -5.64 -10.19
C MET A 210 -6.12 -5.36 -11.12
N ARG A 211 -5.91 -6.20 -12.14
CA ARG A 211 -4.89 -5.98 -13.20
C ARG A 211 -5.22 -4.80 -14.11
N LEU A 212 -6.48 -4.37 -14.17
CA LEU A 212 -6.89 -3.12 -14.82
C LEU A 212 -6.56 -1.88 -13.98
N GLU A 213 -5.97 -2.06 -12.80
CA GLU A 213 -5.59 -1.00 -11.86
C GLU A 213 -6.75 -0.03 -11.54
N PRO A 214 -7.86 -0.53 -10.98
CA PRO A 214 -9.02 0.30 -10.71
C PRO A 214 -8.65 1.44 -9.77
N GLN A 215 -9.26 2.62 -9.99
CA GLN A 215 -8.85 3.87 -9.34
C GLN A 215 -8.86 3.78 -7.80
N SER A 216 -9.73 2.97 -7.20
CA SER A 216 -9.78 2.76 -5.74
C SER A 216 -8.62 1.92 -5.17
N MET A 217 -7.96 1.12 -6.01
CA MET A 217 -6.93 0.18 -5.58
C MET A 217 -5.57 0.40 -6.23
N VAL A 218 -5.43 1.27 -7.23
CA VAL A 218 -4.18 1.52 -7.99
C VAL A 218 -2.98 1.89 -7.11
N TRP A 219 -3.18 2.40 -5.90
CA TRP A 219 -2.10 2.66 -4.94
C TRP A 219 -1.32 1.38 -4.56
N LEU A 220 -1.97 0.22 -4.52
CA LEU A 220 -1.34 -1.05 -4.13
C LEU A 220 -0.38 -1.61 -5.21
N PRO A 221 -0.77 -1.77 -6.50
CA PRO A 221 0.20 -2.14 -7.53
C PRO A 221 1.32 -1.10 -7.69
N VAL A 222 1.02 0.20 -7.57
CA VAL A 222 2.05 1.24 -7.64
C VAL A 222 3.03 1.15 -6.46
N LEU A 223 2.57 0.84 -5.25
CA LEU A 223 3.44 0.55 -4.10
C LEU A 223 4.44 -0.56 -4.41
N HIS A 224 3.99 -1.65 -5.05
CA HIS A 224 4.87 -2.74 -5.45
C HIS A 224 5.90 -2.31 -6.50
N ARG A 225 5.48 -1.49 -7.48
CA ARG A 225 6.41 -0.93 -8.46
C ARG A 225 7.45 0.00 -7.82
N VAL A 226 7.03 0.83 -6.87
CA VAL A 226 7.95 1.69 -6.10
C VAL A 226 8.96 0.84 -5.35
N ALA A 227 8.51 -0.20 -4.63
CA ALA A 227 9.40 -1.10 -3.90
C ALA A 227 10.42 -1.81 -4.83
N ALA A 228 9.98 -2.28 -6.01
CA ALA A 228 10.86 -2.91 -6.98
C ALA A 228 11.89 -1.93 -7.57
N ALA A 229 11.48 -0.70 -7.81
CA ALA A 229 12.33 0.33 -8.42
C ALA A 229 13.47 0.79 -7.49
N GLU A 230 13.31 0.76 -6.17
CA GLU A 230 14.28 1.29 -5.19
C GLU A 230 15.72 0.78 -5.42
N THR A 231 15.88 -0.48 -5.79
CA THR A 231 17.18 -1.12 -6.04
C THR A 231 17.48 -1.30 -7.53
N ALA A 232 16.59 -0.86 -8.42
CA ALA A 232 16.77 -1.01 -9.85
C ALA A 232 17.81 0.00 -10.37
N LYS A 233 18.77 -0.52 -11.13
CA LYS A 233 19.83 0.27 -11.77
C LYS A 233 19.78 0.03 -13.27
N HIS A 234 19.58 1.10 -14.02
CA HIS A 234 19.51 1.09 -15.47
C HIS A 234 20.74 1.76 -16.06
N GLN A 235 21.43 1.08 -16.98
CA GLN A 235 22.55 1.64 -17.76
C GLN A 235 22.01 2.60 -18.84
N ALA A 236 21.31 3.64 -18.41
CA ALA A 236 20.72 4.68 -19.23
C ALA A 236 21.02 6.04 -18.59
N LYS A 237 21.15 7.07 -19.43
CA LYS A 237 21.41 8.44 -19.01
C LYS A 237 20.14 9.25 -19.11
N CYS A 238 19.76 9.95 -18.04
CA CYS A 238 18.59 10.82 -18.10
C CYS A 238 18.81 11.98 -19.09
N ASN A 239 17.89 12.17 -20.02
CA ASN A 239 17.95 13.23 -21.02
C ASN A 239 17.77 14.63 -20.41
N ILE A 240 17.29 14.74 -19.17
CA ILE A 240 17.02 16.00 -18.44
C ILE A 240 18.18 16.33 -17.50
N CYS A 241 18.31 15.63 -16.37
CA CYS A 241 19.36 15.92 -15.36
C CYS A 241 20.74 15.34 -15.68
N LYS A 242 20.87 14.53 -16.74
CA LYS A 242 22.11 13.88 -17.17
C LYS A 242 22.68 12.83 -16.22
N GLU A 243 21.97 12.49 -15.15
CA GLU A 243 22.31 11.41 -14.23
C GLU A 243 22.43 10.07 -14.97
N CYS A 244 23.49 9.32 -14.64
CA CYS A 244 23.80 8.01 -15.19
C CYS A 244 24.67 7.26 -14.17
N PRO A 245 24.33 6.02 -13.79
CA PRO A 245 23.15 5.26 -14.20
C PRO A 245 21.85 5.86 -13.62
N ILE A 246 20.71 5.59 -14.25
CA ILE A 246 19.41 5.88 -13.63
C ILE A 246 19.17 4.83 -12.54
N VAL A 247 19.01 5.28 -11.30
CA VAL A 247 18.59 4.46 -10.14
C VAL A 247 17.13 4.80 -9.83
N GLY A 248 16.31 3.80 -9.51
CA GLY A 248 14.87 3.98 -9.40
C GLY A 248 14.14 3.72 -10.72
N PHE A 249 12.97 4.33 -10.89
CA PHE A 249 12.23 4.23 -12.15
C PHE A 249 13.00 4.85 -13.33
N ARG A 250 12.96 4.14 -14.46
CA ARG A 250 13.32 4.67 -15.79
C ARG A 250 12.06 4.81 -16.63
N TYR A 251 11.84 6.01 -17.17
CA TYR A 251 10.78 6.30 -18.12
C TYR A 251 11.36 6.51 -19.51
N ARG A 252 10.99 5.67 -20.48
CA ARG A 252 11.43 5.78 -21.87
C ARG A 252 10.30 6.30 -22.75
N SER A 253 10.56 7.32 -23.57
CA SER A 253 9.58 7.82 -24.53
C SER A 253 9.29 6.79 -25.61
N LEU A 254 8.01 6.62 -25.95
CA LEU A 254 7.57 5.87 -27.14
C LEU A 254 7.59 6.72 -28.41
N LYS A 255 7.71 8.04 -28.28
CA LYS A 255 7.70 8.98 -29.40
C LYS A 255 9.09 9.44 -29.80
N HIS A 256 9.98 9.67 -28.85
CA HIS A 256 11.35 10.12 -29.11
C HIS A 256 12.34 8.97 -28.92
N PHE A 257 13.13 8.70 -29.95
CA PHE A 257 14.16 7.67 -29.92
C PHE A 257 15.20 7.97 -28.82
N ASN A 258 15.51 6.96 -27.99
CA ASN A 258 16.48 7.03 -26.90
C ASN A 258 16.30 8.27 -25.98
N TYR A 259 15.05 8.55 -25.65
CA TYR A 259 14.70 9.58 -24.68
C TYR A 259 14.31 8.94 -23.36
N ASP A 260 15.23 8.97 -22.40
CA ASP A 260 15.09 8.40 -21.07
C ASP A 260 14.97 9.49 -20.00
N VAL A 261 14.09 9.29 -19.04
CA VAL A 261 13.83 10.21 -17.92
C VAL A 261 13.92 9.44 -16.62
N CYS A 262 14.71 9.93 -15.66
CA CYS A 262 14.77 9.34 -14.32
C CYS A 262 13.52 9.68 -13.51
N GLN A 263 13.27 8.88 -12.47
CA GLN A 263 12.21 9.08 -11.48
C GLN A 263 12.04 10.54 -11.03
N SER A 264 13.12 11.18 -10.57
CA SER A 264 13.08 12.54 -10.03
C SER A 264 12.59 13.56 -11.08
N CYS A 265 13.11 13.48 -12.30
CA CYS A 265 12.70 14.39 -13.37
C CYS A 265 11.27 14.14 -13.83
N PHE A 266 10.84 12.88 -13.90
CA PHE A 266 9.49 12.51 -14.30
C PHE A 266 8.45 12.98 -13.26
N PHE A 267 8.67 12.69 -11.97
CA PHE A 267 7.77 13.09 -10.89
C PHE A 267 7.69 14.61 -10.69
N SER A 268 8.78 15.32 -10.97
CA SER A 268 8.81 16.80 -10.98
C SER A 268 8.20 17.40 -12.24
N GLY A 269 7.82 16.59 -13.24
CA GLY A 269 7.28 17.07 -14.51
C GLY A 269 8.27 17.90 -15.35
N ARG A 270 9.58 17.68 -15.18
CA ARG A 270 10.60 18.39 -15.97
C ARG A 270 10.56 17.89 -17.42
N THR A 271 10.89 18.78 -18.36
CA THR A 271 11.00 18.45 -19.79
C THR A 271 12.31 18.96 -20.37
N ALA A 272 12.77 18.34 -21.44
CA ALA A 272 13.92 18.78 -22.22
C ALA A 272 13.76 18.40 -23.69
N LYS A 273 14.55 19.04 -24.58
CA LYS A 273 14.64 18.70 -26.02
C LYS A 273 13.27 18.58 -26.73
N GLY A 274 12.34 19.50 -26.40
CA GLY A 274 11.00 19.52 -27.02
C GLY A 274 10.08 18.36 -26.64
N HIS A 275 10.45 17.52 -25.67
CA HIS A 275 9.56 16.47 -25.16
C HIS A 275 8.38 17.10 -24.40
N LYS A 276 7.16 16.69 -24.75
CA LYS A 276 5.94 17.16 -24.08
C LYS A 276 5.48 16.12 -23.05
N LEU A 277 4.92 16.57 -21.94
CA LEU A 277 4.53 15.69 -20.82
C LEU A 277 3.42 14.69 -21.16
N HIS A 278 2.59 14.98 -22.16
CA HIS A 278 1.54 14.08 -22.62
C HIS A 278 2.04 13.01 -23.60
N TYR A 279 3.31 13.04 -23.98
CA TYR A 279 3.85 11.99 -24.84
C TYR A 279 3.90 10.67 -24.07
N PRO A 280 3.53 9.55 -24.74
CA PRO A 280 3.49 8.26 -24.08
C PRO A 280 4.88 7.81 -23.66
N MET A 281 4.99 7.33 -22.42
CA MET A 281 6.22 6.84 -21.80
C MET A 281 6.01 5.40 -21.33
N VAL A 282 7.01 4.53 -21.51
CA VAL A 282 7.07 3.21 -20.87
C VAL A 282 7.83 3.34 -19.56
N GLU A 283 7.25 2.78 -18.51
CA GLU A 283 7.89 2.65 -17.20
C GLU A 283 8.69 1.35 -17.10
N TYR A 284 9.90 1.45 -16.56
CA TYR A 284 10.73 0.32 -16.17
C TYR A 284 11.08 0.46 -14.68
N CYS A 285 10.77 -0.58 -13.90
CA CYS A 285 11.08 -0.68 -12.46
C CYS A 285 12.01 -1.85 -12.12
N ILE A 286 12.39 -2.65 -13.12
CA ILE A 286 13.39 -3.72 -13.01
C ILE A 286 14.43 -3.55 -14.12
N PRO A 287 15.71 -3.88 -13.87
CA PRO A 287 16.71 -3.90 -14.93
C PRO A 287 16.26 -4.87 -16.03
N VAL A 288 16.19 -4.40 -17.26
CA VAL A 288 16.00 -5.31 -18.40
C VAL A 288 17.34 -5.99 -18.62
N SER A 289 17.41 -7.31 -18.43
CA SER A 289 18.56 -8.10 -18.85
C SER A 289 18.73 -7.85 -20.35
N THR A 290 19.86 -7.25 -20.74
CA THR A 290 20.29 -7.22 -22.15
C THR A 290 20.62 -8.61 -22.63
#